data_AF-A0A1B6NPX4-F1
#
_entry.id   AF-A0A1B6NPX4-F1
#
_cell.length_a   1.000
_cell.length_b   1.000
_cell.length_c   1.000
_cell.angle_alpha   90.00
_cell.angle_beta   90.00
_cell.angle_gamma   90.00
#
_symmetry.space_group_name_H-M   'P 1'
#
loop_
_entity.id
_entity.type
_entity.pdbx_description
1 polymer ?
#
loop_
_entity_poly.entity_id
_entity_poly.type
_entity_poly.pdbx_seq_one_letter_code
_entity_poly.pdbx_strand_id
1 'polypeptide(L)'
;GGLVSVAAEYVDGVFQLVVSNPFDETAQAQASRGTRQGLQNIDARLAALFGPLASLSVERREGRHYTCLRYPCARQTQEARSI
;
A
#
# COMPACT_ATOMS: atom_id res chain seq x y z
N GLY A 1 19.04 -2.76 6.05
CA GLY A 1 17.86 -1.94 5.67
C GLY A 1 18.09 -1.40 4.28
N GLY A 2 17.08 -1.39 3.42
CA GLY A 2 17.22 -0.97 2.03
C GLY A 2 16.25 0.15 1.65
N LEU A 3 16.30 0.60 0.39
CA LEU A 3 15.54 1.74 -0.11
C LEU A 3 14.05 1.44 -0.26
N VAL A 4 13.21 2.11 0.53
CA VAL A 4 11.76 2.13 0.34
C VAL A 4 11.41 3.18 -0.71
N SER A 5 10.58 2.80 -1.68
CA SER A 5 10.06 3.68 -2.72
C SER A 5 8.57 3.87 -2.53
N VAL A 6 8.11 5.11 -2.68
CA VAL A 6 6.69 5.47 -2.62
C VAL A 6 6.36 6.25 -3.88
N ALA A 7 5.40 5.76 -4.66
CA ALA A 7 4.94 6.39 -5.89
C ALA A 7 3.42 6.50 -5.88
N ALA A 8 2.89 7.62 -6.36
CA ALA A 8 1.46 7.86 -6.44
C ALA A 8 1.08 8.38 -7.82
N GLU A 9 -0.09 7.98 -8.30
CA GLU A 9 -0.70 8.50 -9.51
C GLU A 9 -2.20 8.69 -9.33
N TYR A 10 -2.76 9.59 -10.13
CA TYR A 10 -4.20 9.84 -10.18
C TYR A 10 -4.64 9.89 -11.63
N VAL A 11 -5.46 8.91 -12.02
CA VAL A 11 -5.91 8.72 -13.41
C VAL A 11 -7.40 8.38 -13.37
N ASP A 12 -8.19 9.04 -14.22
CA ASP A 12 -9.62 8.76 -14.41
C ASP A 12 -10.45 8.68 -13.12
N GLY A 13 -10.21 9.59 -12.16
CA GLY A 13 -10.97 9.61 -10.91
C GLY A 13 -10.52 8.61 -9.86
N VAL A 14 -9.39 7.93 -10.08
CA VAL A 14 -8.85 6.91 -9.19
C VAL A 14 -7.45 7.28 -8.75
N PHE A 15 -7.23 7.29 -7.43
CA PHE A 15 -5.91 7.43 -6.83
C PHE A 15 -5.28 6.04 -6.64
N GLN A 16 -4.01 5.94 -6.97
CA GLN A 16 -3.19 4.73 -6.77
C GLN A 16 -1.89 5.10 -6.04
N LEU A 17 -1.59 4.41 -4.94
CA LEU A 17 -0.34 4.51 -4.19
C LEU A 17 0.37 3.16 -4.18
N VAL A 18 1.63 3.14 -4.58
CA VAL A 18 2.49 1.96 -4.55
C VAL A 18 3.64 2.22 -3.58
N VAL A 19 3.71 1.39 -2.55
CA VAL A 19 4.85 1.34 -1.62
C VAL A 19 5.66 0.09 -1.95
N SER A 20 6.95 0.26 -2.21
CA SER A 20 7.86 -0.84 -2.51
C SER A 20 9.04 -0.85 -1.56
N ASN A 21 9.26 -1.96 -0.86
CA ASN A 21 10.43 -2.15 -0.01
C ASN A 21 11.22 -3.39 -0.44
N PRO A 22 12.56 -3.34 -0.43
CA PRO A 22 13.38 -4.51 -0.67
C PRO A 22 13.05 -5.59 0.36
N PHE A 23 13.03 -6.82 -0.14
CA PHE A 23 12.71 -8.02 0.61
C PHE A 23 13.77 -9.07 0.30
N ASP A 24 14.32 -9.64 1.36
CA ASP A 24 15.22 -10.77 1.25
C ASP A 24 14.40 -12.07 1.19
N GLU A 25 14.39 -12.71 0.02
CA GLU A 25 13.72 -14.00 -0.18
C GLU A 25 14.30 -15.11 0.71
N THR A 26 15.57 -15.01 1.10
CA THR A 26 16.24 -16.00 1.96
C THR A 26 15.88 -15.84 3.44
N ALA A 27 15.34 -14.68 3.84
CA ALA A 27 14.87 -14.40 5.19
C ALA A 27 13.47 -14.98 5.50
N GLN A 28 12.84 -15.69 4.54
CA GLN A 28 11.50 -16.29 4.68
C GLN A 28 11.34 -17.21 5.90
N ALA A 29 12.41 -17.81 6.42
CA ALA A 29 12.34 -18.75 7.53
C ALA A 29 11.92 -18.11 8.86
N GLN A 30 12.00 -16.78 9.00
CA GLN A 30 11.58 -16.12 10.22
C GLN A 30 10.12 -15.73 10.11
N ALA A 31 9.24 -16.61 10.61
CA ALA A 31 7.82 -16.33 10.76
C ALA A 31 7.65 -14.92 11.34
N SER A 32 6.99 -14.04 10.58
CA SER A 32 6.65 -12.69 11.05
C SER A 32 5.95 -12.83 12.39
N ARG A 33 6.61 -12.39 13.47
CA ARG A 33 6.06 -12.42 14.84
C ARG A 33 4.91 -11.43 15.04
N GLY A 34 4.49 -10.72 13.98
CA GLY A 34 3.36 -9.81 14.01
C GLY A 34 2.03 -10.54 13.83
N THR A 35 0.95 -9.93 14.30
CA THR A 35 -0.41 -10.50 14.22
C THR A 35 -0.96 -10.67 12.80
N ARG A 36 -0.21 -10.25 11.76
CA ARG A 36 -0.62 -10.21 10.34
C ARG A 36 -1.90 -9.40 10.07
N GLN A 37 -2.39 -8.63 11.05
CA GLN A 37 -3.60 -7.80 10.96
C GLN A 37 -3.35 -6.44 10.30
N GLY A 38 -2.09 -6.02 10.14
CA GLY A 38 -1.77 -4.68 9.61
C GLY A 38 -2.41 -4.39 8.25
N LEU A 39 -2.30 -5.33 7.30
CA LEU A 39 -2.91 -5.21 5.97
C LEU A 39 -4.45 -5.25 6.04
N GLN A 40 -5.02 -6.13 6.86
CA GLN A 40 -6.48 -6.20 7.06
C GLN A 40 -7.03 -4.89 7.63
N ASN A 41 -6.32 -4.29 8.58
CA ASN A 41 -6.71 -3.00 9.16
C ASN A 41 -6.60 -1.85 8.16
N ILE A 42 -5.66 -1.92 7.20
CA ILE A 42 -5.54 -0.91 6.14
C ILE A 42 -6.70 -1.08 5.15
N ASP A 43 -6.97 -2.31 4.71
CA ASP A 43 -8.06 -2.64 3.79
C ASP A 43 -9.43 -2.21 4.34
N ALA A 44 -9.74 -2.57 5.59
CA ALA A 44 -10.98 -2.17 6.25
C ALA A 44 -11.13 -0.64 6.34
N ARG A 45 -10.03 0.09 6.59
CA ARG A 45 -10.04 1.56 6.64
C ARG A 45 -10.21 2.18 5.25
N LEU A 46 -9.59 1.62 4.22
CA LEU A 46 -9.81 2.05 2.84
C LEU A 46 -11.29 1.91 2.45
N ALA A 47 -11.89 0.76 2.73
CA ALA A 47 -13.31 0.52 2.46
C ALA A 47 -14.23 1.49 3.23
N ALA A 48 -13.92 1.77 4.49
CA ALA A 48 -14.70 2.69 5.32
C ALA A 48 -14.61 4.15 4.85
N LEU A 49 -13.43 4.59 4.37
CA LEU A 49 -13.19 5.98 3.99
C LEU A 49 -13.58 6.28 2.53
N PHE A 50 -13.33 5.33 1.62
CA PHE A 50 -13.46 5.55 0.17
C PHE A 50 -14.47 4.61 -0.50
N GLY A 51 -15.16 3.79 0.29
CA GLY A 51 -16.19 2.88 -0.18
C GLY A 51 -15.63 1.54 -0.69
N PRO A 52 -16.53 0.62 -1.07
CA PRO A 52 -16.19 -0.77 -1.39
C PRO A 52 -15.36 -0.97 -2.67
N LEU A 53 -15.21 0.08 -3.48
CA LEU A 53 -14.35 0.07 -4.67
C LEU A 53 -12.87 0.34 -4.32
N ALA A 54 -12.59 0.72 -3.07
CA ALA A 54 -11.23 0.82 -2.57
C ALA A 54 -10.63 -0.58 -2.39
N SER A 55 -9.35 -0.72 -2.69
CA SER A 55 -8.66 -2.00 -2.60
C SER A 55 -7.22 -1.88 -2.14
N LEU A 56 -6.75 -2.93 -1.48
CA LEU A 56 -5.37 -3.17 -1.11
C LEU A 56 -4.89 -4.46 -1.79
N SER A 57 -3.78 -4.40 -2.51
CA SER A 57 -3.10 -5.59 -3.03
C SER A 57 -1.64 -5.62 -2.56
N VAL A 58 -1.12 -6.84 -2.45
CA VAL A 58 0.27 -7.08 -2.05
C VAL A 58 0.88 -8.07 -3.02
N GLU A 59 2.05 -7.72 -3.54
CA GLU A 59 2.80 -8.54 -4.49
C GLU A 59 4.26 -8.66 -4.01
N ARG A 60 4.90 -9.78 -4.33
CA ARG A 60 6.31 -10.01 -4.07
C ARG A 60 6.96 -10.43 -5.37
N ARG A 61 7.89 -9.62 -5.87
CA ARG A 61 8.63 -9.91 -7.10
C ARG A 61 10.01 -9.27 -7.05
N GLU A 62 10.98 -9.92 -7.67
CA GLU A 62 12.34 -9.38 -7.88
C GLU A 62 13.02 -8.90 -6.59
N GLY A 63 12.89 -9.65 -5.49
CA GLY A 63 13.48 -9.24 -4.21
C GLY A 63 12.84 -7.98 -3.60
N ARG A 64 11.57 -7.70 -3.93
CA ARG A 64 10.82 -6.55 -3.40
C ARG A 64 9.40 -6.95 -3.02
N HIS A 65 8.91 -6.34 -1.94
CA HIS A 65 7.50 -6.33 -1.58
C HIS A 65 6.86 -5.07 -2.13
N TYR A 66 5.67 -5.21 -2.70
CA TYR A 66 4.84 -4.13 -3.19
C TYR A 66 3.53 -4.16 -2.43
N THR A 67 3.11 -3.01 -1.92
CA THR A 67 1.78 -2.77 -1.36
C THR A 67 1.13 -1.69 -2.19
N CYS A 68 0.02 -2.02 -2.85
CA CYS A 68 -0.71 -1.11 -3.72
C CYS A 68 -2.05 -0.80 -3.10
N LEU A 69 -2.35 0.49 -2.92
CA LEU A 69 -3.64 1.00 -2.47
C LEU A 69 -4.29 1.70 -3.65
N ARG A 70 -5.57 1.41 -3.91
CA ARG A 70 -6.32 2.03 -4.99
C ARG A 70 -7.70 2.42 -4.50
N TYR A 71 -8.15 3.64 -4.80
CA TYR A 71 -9.51 4.05 -4.44
C TYR A 71 -10.05 5.18 -5.33
N PRO A 72 -11.36 5.19 -5.65
CA PRO A 72 -11.98 6.32 -6.32
C PRO A 72 -11.96 7.56 -5.44
N CYS A 73 -11.67 8.73 -6.01
CA CYS A 73 -11.78 10.00 -5.31
C CYS A 73 -12.03 11.14 -6.29
N ALA A 74 -12.97 12.04 -5.99
CA ALA A 74 -13.35 13.15 -6.87
C ALA A 74 -12.38 14.35 -6.83
N ARG A 75 -11.49 14.37 -5.84
CA ARG A 75 -10.53 15.44 -5.58
C ARG A 75 -9.28 14.77 -5.06
N GLN A 76 -8.07 15.23 -5.43
CA GLN A 76 -6.90 14.89 -4.62
C GLN A 76 -7.22 15.40 -3.21
N THR A 77 -7.49 14.48 -2.28
CA THR A 77 -7.52 14.80 -0.86
C THR A 77 -6.13 15.32 -0.55
N GLN A 78 -5.97 16.64 -0.62
CA GLN A 78 -4.71 17.34 -0.46
C GLN A 78 -4.36 17.34 1.03
N GLU A 79 -4.07 16.17 1.57
CA GLU A 79 -3.58 16.00 2.93
C GLU A 79 -2.11 15.55 2.87
N ALA A 80 -1.27 16.50 2.46
CA ALA A 80 0.11 16.65 2.89
C ALA A 80 0.65 17.95 2.26
N ARG A 81 0.21 19.11 2.77
CA ARG A 81 1.10 20.27 2.70
C ARG A 81 2.27 19.94 3.61
N SER A 82 3.41 19.57 3.04
CA SER A 82 4.67 19.62 3.78
C SER A 82 4.94 21.09 4.09
N ILE A 83 5.15 21.36 5.37
CA ILE A 83 5.64 22.64 5.91
C ILE A 83 7.14 22.68 5.66
#